data_AF-A0A950SYK8-F1
#
_entry.id   AF-A0A950SYK8-F1
#
_cell.length_a   1.000
_cell.length_b   1.000
_cell.length_c   1.000
_cell.angle_alpha   90.00
_cell.angle_beta   90.00
_cell.angle_gamma   90.00
#
_symmetry.space_group_name_H-M   'P 1'
#
loop_
_entity.id
_entity.type
_entity.pdbx_description
1 polymer ?
#
loop_
_entity_poly.entity_id
_entity_poly.type
_entity_poly.pdbx_seq_one_letter_code
_entity_poly.pdbx_strand_id
1 'polypeptide(L)'
;VVLNYTTAYTAFGVKCIVAPEVPNNAGSLAPITVSAPEGCLLNAKRPRAVAARHTVGHMLPDVVFGCLHQIMEDGVPAEGASSLWIPQIYGGADVLDELGAEEGRAPPDIKPFSTAIFHCGGAGARPGKDGLDVTAFPSGVRTIPVEATEAVAPVLFRRREFRDGSGGAGQFRGGLGQVIELGGADGTPIAMLCNFERISNPARGRDGGSGGAPGRVTLVSGKPIGPKGRQSVPGGDFIRLETPGGGGFGKPDARNPEQVAADVADGLISREAAADSYRVAVTADGTLDDAATARLRAI
;
A
#
# COMPACT_ATOMS: atom_id res chain seq x y z
N VAL A 1 5.85 -18.51 -4.16
CA VAL A 1 7.26 -18.06 -4.11
C VAL A 1 8.18 -19.26 -3.91
N VAL A 2 9.48 -19.10 -4.20
CA VAL A 2 10.52 -20.13 -4.02
C VAL A 2 11.20 -19.98 -2.65
N LEU A 3 11.76 -21.08 -2.12
CA LEU A 3 12.28 -21.12 -0.75
C LEU A 3 13.38 -20.08 -0.46
N ASN A 4 14.25 -19.77 -1.41
CA ASN A 4 15.28 -18.75 -1.24
C ASN A 4 14.68 -17.34 -1.03
N TYR A 5 13.59 -17.01 -1.73
CA TYR A 5 12.88 -15.74 -1.55
C TYR A 5 12.16 -15.70 -0.20
N THR A 6 11.53 -16.81 0.20
CA THR A 6 10.93 -16.96 1.54
C THR A 6 11.99 -16.78 2.63
N THR A 7 13.13 -17.45 2.50
CA THR A 7 14.25 -17.36 3.43
C THR A 7 14.71 -15.91 3.58
N ALA A 8 14.88 -15.18 2.48
CA ALA A 8 15.33 -13.80 2.50
C ALA A 8 14.37 -12.88 3.28
N TYR A 9 13.07 -12.91 2.98
CA TYR A 9 12.11 -12.00 3.63
C TYR A 9 11.73 -12.43 5.05
N THR A 10 11.79 -13.72 5.38
CA THR A 10 11.67 -14.18 6.76
C THR A 10 12.88 -13.74 7.59
N ALA A 11 14.10 -13.94 7.09
CA ALA A 11 15.31 -13.52 7.78
C ALA A 11 15.39 -11.99 7.92
N PHE A 12 14.96 -11.24 6.91
CA PHE A 12 14.80 -9.79 6.98
C PHE A 12 13.86 -9.39 8.13
N GLY A 13 12.69 -10.02 8.25
CA GLY A 13 11.76 -9.76 9.35
C GLY A 13 12.39 -9.99 10.73
N VAL A 14 13.13 -11.08 10.91
CA VAL A 14 13.83 -11.36 12.18
C VAL A 14 14.87 -10.26 12.46
N LYS A 15 15.67 -9.94 11.45
CA LYS A 15 16.79 -8.99 11.56
C LYS A 15 16.31 -7.57 11.89
N CYS A 16 15.19 -7.13 11.31
CA CYS A 16 14.61 -5.81 11.60
C CYS A 16 14.26 -5.60 13.08
N ILE A 17 13.87 -6.65 13.79
CA ILE A 17 13.43 -6.55 15.19
C ILE A 17 14.54 -6.93 16.16
N VAL A 18 15.22 -8.05 15.91
CA VAL A 18 16.16 -8.65 16.87
C VAL A 18 17.55 -8.01 16.77
N ALA A 19 17.98 -7.62 15.57
CA ALA A 19 19.37 -7.20 15.35
C ALA A 19 19.48 -6.16 14.20
N PRO A 20 18.79 -5.00 14.28
CA PRO A 20 18.76 -4.03 13.20
C PRO A 20 20.14 -3.46 12.86
N GLU A 21 21.00 -3.27 13.87
CA GLU A 21 22.34 -2.69 13.74
C GLU A 21 23.42 -3.69 13.27
N VAL A 22 23.14 -5.00 13.33
CA VAL A 22 24.12 -6.02 12.91
C VAL A 22 24.21 -6.03 11.37
N PRO A 23 25.39 -5.93 10.76
CA PRO A 23 25.52 -5.95 9.30
C PRO A 23 25.05 -7.29 8.70
N ASN A 24 24.44 -7.25 7.51
CA ASN A 24 24.06 -8.46 6.79
C ASN A 24 25.29 -9.16 6.22
N ASN A 25 25.59 -10.36 6.72
CA ASN A 25 26.61 -11.26 6.19
C ASN A 25 26.24 -12.72 6.50
N ALA A 26 27.06 -13.68 6.03
CA ALA A 26 26.79 -15.10 6.26
C ALA A 26 26.70 -15.45 7.76
N GLY A 27 27.52 -14.84 8.61
CA GLY A 27 27.52 -15.06 10.05
C GLY A 27 26.27 -14.51 10.74
N SER A 28 25.79 -13.33 10.35
CA SER A 28 24.57 -12.75 10.92
C SER A 28 23.29 -13.51 10.53
N LEU A 29 23.31 -14.18 9.37
CA LEU A 29 22.18 -14.97 8.87
C LEU A 29 22.23 -16.43 9.31
N ALA A 30 23.40 -16.96 9.68
CA ALA A 30 23.58 -18.35 10.09
C ALA A 30 22.67 -18.81 11.24
N PRO A 31 22.33 -17.98 12.26
CA PRO A 31 21.41 -18.39 13.32
C PRO A 31 19.95 -18.52 12.86
N ILE A 32 19.58 -17.97 11.70
CA ILE A 32 18.20 -17.93 11.23
C ILE A 32 17.95 -19.13 10.30
N THR A 33 17.24 -20.13 10.81
CA THR A 33 16.83 -21.30 10.02
C THR A 33 15.41 -21.11 9.50
N VAL A 34 15.21 -21.28 8.19
CA VAL A 34 13.89 -21.14 7.55
C VAL A 34 13.55 -22.43 6.80
N SER A 35 12.37 -22.98 7.08
CA SER A 35 11.83 -24.15 6.39
C SER A 35 10.37 -23.93 6.00
N ALA A 36 9.94 -24.48 4.87
CA ALA A 36 8.55 -24.48 4.44
C ALA A 36 8.23 -25.80 3.69
N PRO A 37 7.03 -26.38 3.87
CA PRO A 37 6.66 -27.62 3.20
C PRO A 37 6.81 -27.53 1.69
N GLU A 38 7.35 -28.57 1.07
CA GLU A 38 7.52 -28.63 -0.38
C GLU A 38 6.18 -28.49 -1.11
N GLY A 39 6.15 -27.68 -2.17
CA GLY A 39 4.96 -27.45 -2.99
C GLY A 39 3.98 -26.43 -2.43
N CYS A 40 4.20 -25.91 -1.22
CA CYS A 40 3.36 -24.87 -0.64
C CYS A 40 3.58 -23.50 -1.31
N LEU A 41 2.73 -22.53 -0.98
CA LEU A 41 2.83 -21.15 -1.47
C LEU A 41 4.22 -20.53 -1.25
N LEU A 42 4.93 -20.93 -0.19
CA LEU A 42 6.25 -20.42 0.20
C LEU A 42 7.44 -21.27 -0.29
N ASN A 43 7.20 -22.44 -0.88
CA ASN A 43 8.23 -23.33 -1.39
C ASN A 43 7.73 -24.07 -2.64
N ALA A 44 7.34 -23.28 -3.65
CA ALA A 44 6.87 -23.81 -4.91
C ALA A 44 7.99 -24.53 -5.68
N LYS A 45 7.67 -25.67 -6.29
CA LYS A 45 8.58 -26.41 -7.17
C LYS A 45 8.25 -26.16 -8.64
N ARG A 46 9.27 -26.26 -9.49
CA ARG A 46 9.08 -26.33 -10.94
C ARG A 46 8.07 -27.46 -11.26
N PRO A 47 7.09 -27.25 -12.16
CA PRO A 47 6.88 -26.11 -13.05
C PRO A 47 5.87 -25.05 -12.56
N ARG A 48 5.54 -24.99 -11.25
CA ARG A 48 4.58 -24.01 -10.73
C ARG A 48 5.05 -22.57 -10.99
N ALA A 49 4.11 -21.70 -11.36
CA ALA A 49 4.39 -20.30 -11.62
C ALA A 49 4.82 -19.55 -10.35
N VAL A 50 5.88 -18.76 -10.45
CA VAL A 50 6.47 -17.98 -9.34
C VAL A 50 6.68 -16.51 -9.70
N ALA A 51 6.09 -16.06 -10.80
CA ALA A 51 6.02 -14.64 -11.16
C ALA A 51 5.27 -13.84 -10.09
N ALA A 52 5.49 -12.51 -10.05
CA ALA A 52 4.91 -11.62 -9.05
C ALA A 52 5.14 -12.04 -7.58
N ARG A 53 6.24 -12.75 -7.29
CA ARG A 53 6.56 -13.27 -5.94
C ARG A 53 6.51 -12.24 -4.80
N HIS A 54 6.69 -10.96 -5.10
CA HIS A 54 6.63 -9.87 -4.13
C HIS A 54 5.26 -9.78 -3.44
N THR A 55 4.17 -10.16 -4.13
CA THR A 55 2.81 -10.08 -3.57
C THR A 55 2.63 -10.92 -2.31
N VAL A 56 3.37 -12.02 -2.22
CA VAL A 56 3.38 -12.91 -1.07
C VAL A 56 4.61 -12.67 -0.19
N GLY A 57 5.81 -12.59 -0.76
CA GLY A 57 7.02 -12.55 0.09
C GLY A 57 7.18 -11.25 0.85
N HIS A 58 6.64 -10.13 0.37
CA HIS A 58 6.64 -8.88 1.14
C HIS A 58 5.73 -8.92 2.37
N MET A 59 4.81 -9.90 2.48
CA MET A 59 3.98 -10.10 3.67
C MET A 59 4.72 -10.85 4.78
N LEU A 60 5.82 -11.55 4.45
CA LEU A 60 6.55 -12.38 5.42
C LEU A 60 7.13 -11.59 6.60
N PRO A 61 7.67 -10.36 6.42
CA PRO A 61 8.15 -9.57 7.55
C PRO A 61 7.04 -9.27 8.55
N ASP A 62 5.84 -8.89 8.10
CA ASP A 62 4.68 -8.65 8.97
C ASP A 62 4.29 -9.91 9.76
N VAL A 63 4.32 -11.08 9.11
CA VAL A 63 4.07 -12.38 9.76
C VAL A 63 5.11 -12.65 10.85
N VAL A 64 6.39 -12.40 10.56
CA VAL A 64 7.47 -12.56 11.53
C VAL A 64 7.32 -11.57 12.68
N PHE A 65 6.98 -10.31 12.41
CA PHE A 65 6.73 -9.31 13.46
C PHE A 65 5.58 -9.76 14.37
N GLY A 66 4.48 -10.24 13.80
CA GLY A 66 3.36 -10.78 14.59
C GLY A 66 3.75 -11.98 15.47
N CYS A 67 4.70 -12.81 15.03
CA CYS A 67 5.25 -13.88 15.86
C CYS A 67 6.14 -13.35 16.99
N LEU A 68 7.10 -12.47 16.66
CA LEU A 68 8.02 -11.88 17.64
C LEU A 68 7.32 -11.00 18.66
N HIS A 69 6.18 -10.42 18.31
CA HIS A 69 5.36 -9.64 19.24
C HIS A 69 5.02 -10.38 20.54
N GLN A 70 4.93 -11.71 20.50
CA GLN A 70 4.62 -12.53 21.67
C GLN A 70 5.73 -12.52 22.74
N ILE A 71 6.95 -12.10 22.37
CA ILE A 71 8.13 -12.15 23.25
C ILE A 71 8.89 -10.82 23.35
N MET A 72 8.65 -9.88 22.43
CA MET A 72 9.35 -8.58 22.44
C MET A 72 8.62 -7.60 23.37
N GLU A 73 9.25 -7.25 24.49
CA GLU A 73 8.69 -6.33 25.49
C GLU A 73 8.48 -4.91 24.94
N ASP A 74 9.43 -4.43 24.12
CA ASP A 74 9.36 -3.10 23.48
C ASP A 74 8.34 -3.02 22.32
N GLY A 75 7.64 -4.13 22.05
CA GLY A 75 6.69 -4.24 20.96
C GLY A 75 7.34 -4.35 19.57
N VAL A 76 6.49 -4.35 18.54
CA VAL A 76 6.90 -4.47 17.14
C VAL A 76 5.98 -3.63 16.23
N PRO A 77 6.41 -3.22 15.02
CA PRO A 77 5.61 -2.38 14.13
C PRO A 77 4.36 -3.09 13.60
N ALA A 78 3.19 -2.45 13.70
CA ALA A 78 1.91 -2.92 13.15
C ALA A 78 2.04 -3.30 11.66
N GLU A 79 1.06 -4.03 11.12
CA GLU A 79 1.16 -4.46 9.72
C GLU A 79 1.17 -3.27 8.76
N GLY A 80 1.96 -3.37 7.69
CA GLY A 80 1.94 -2.41 6.59
C GLY A 80 1.08 -2.87 5.42
N ALA A 81 0.96 -1.99 4.42
CA ALA A 81 0.48 -2.36 3.09
C ALA A 81 1.33 -3.48 2.46
N SER A 82 2.65 -3.45 2.72
CA SER A 82 3.64 -4.48 2.41
C SER A 82 3.84 -4.78 0.93
N SER A 83 2.89 -5.45 0.27
CA SER A 83 2.99 -5.69 -1.16
C SER A 83 2.86 -4.38 -1.93
N LEU A 84 3.87 -4.08 -2.75
CA LEU A 84 3.78 -3.02 -3.74
C LEU A 84 2.69 -3.35 -4.76
N TRP A 85 1.99 -2.34 -5.24
CA TRP A 85 1.08 -2.46 -6.37
C TRP A 85 1.86 -2.12 -7.63
N ILE A 86 2.16 -3.13 -8.46
CA ILE A 86 3.03 -2.96 -9.63
C ILE A 86 2.24 -3.25 -10.92
N PRO A 87 1.33 -2.35 -11.34
CA PRO A 87 0.65 -2.52 -12.63
C PRO A 87 1.69 -2.54 -13.75
N GLN A 88 1.64 -3.59 -14.56
CA GLN A 88 2.26 -3.58 -15.89
C GLN A 88 1.24 -2.99 -16.84
N ILE A 89 1.60 -1.93 -17.55
CA ILE A 89 0.73 -1.19 -18.44
C ILE A 89 1.15 -1.48 -19.87
N TYR A 90 0.17 -1.73 -20.72
CA TYR A 90 0.36 -2.07 -22.11
C TYR A 90 -0.55 -1.19 -22.98
N GLY A 91 -0.09 -0.91 -24.18
CA GLY A 91 -0.94 -0.43 -25.26
C GLY A 91 -0.46 -0.99 -26.59
N GLY A 92 -1.32 -0.83 -27.59
CA GLY A 92 -1.17 -1.47 -28.89
C GLY A 92 -2.52 -1.91 -29.43
N ALA A 93 -2.52 -2.47 -30.63
CA ALA A 93 -3.72 -2.94 -31.31
C ALA A 93 -4.48 -4.03 -30.51
N ASP A 94 -3.77 -4.85 -29.74
CA ASP A 94 -4.36 -5.93 -28.95
C ASP A 94 -5.29 -5.43 -27.83
N VAL A 95 -5.05 -4.22 -27.31
CA VAL A 95 -5.94 -3.58 -26.31
C VAL A 95 -7.28 -3.16 -26.93
N LEU A 96 -7.25 -2.74 -28.19
CA LEU A 96 -8.44 -2.33 -28.93
C LEU A 96 -9.33 -3.54 -29.25
N ASP A 97 -8.71 -4.66 -29.62
CA ASP A 97 -9.41 -5.92 -29.86
C ASP A 97 -10.16 -6.41 -28.61
N GLU A 98 -9.58 -6.23 -27.41
CA GLU A 98 -10.19 -6.60 -26.12
C GLU A 98 -11.38 -5.71 -25.73
N LEU A 99 -11.35 -4.43 -26.08
CA LEU A 99 -12.42 -3.48 -25.75
C LEU A 99 -13.56 -3.49 -26.77
N GLY A 100 -13.36 -4.14 -27.92
CA GLY A 100 -14.25 -4.08 -29.07
C GLY A 100 -14.09 -2.75 -29.80
N ALA A 101 -13.85 -2.79 -31.11
CA ALA A 101 -13.90 -1.59 -31.93
C ALA A 101 -15.35 -1.08 -31.93
N GLU A 102 -15.62 0.08 -31.30
CA GLU A 102 -16.82 0.83 -31.64
C GLU A 102 -16.73 1.23 -33.13
N GLU A 103 -17.75 0.86 -33.91
CA GLU A 103 -17.84 1.08 -35.35
C GLU A 103 -17.53 2.55 -35.71
N GLY A 104 -16.47 2.75 -36.51
CA GLY A 104 -16.27 3.99 -37.28
C GLY A 104 -15.06 4.85 -36.93
N ARG A 105 -14.29 4.56 -35.87
CA ARG A 105 -12.96 5.16 -35.68
C ARG A 105 -11.88 4.16 -36.09
N ALA A 106 -11.19 4.44 -37.20
CA ALA A 106 -9.92 3.78 -37.46
C ALA A 106 -9.04 3.96 -36.20
N PRO A 107 -8.54 2.87 -35.59
CA PRO A 107 -7.75 3.00 -34.39
C PRO A 107 -6.55 3.91 -34.68
N PRO A 108 -6.15 4.79 -33.74
CA PRO A 108 -4.90 5.51 -33.89
C PRO A 108 -3.78 4.47 -34.13
N ASP A 109 -2.74 4.84 -34.88
CA ASP A 109 -1.53 4.01 -35.00
C ASP A 109 -0.81 3.98 -33.63
N ILE A 110 -1.36 3.19 -32.70
CA ILE A 110 -0.87 3.05 -31.34
C ILE A 110 0.28 2.06 -31.42
N LYS A 111 1.50 2.59 -31.40
CA LYS A 111 2.70 1.76 -31.31
C LYS A 111 2.65 0.92 -30.04
N PRO A 112 2.96 -0.39 -30.12
CA PRO A 112 3.03 -1.24 -28.95
C PRO A 112 3.99 -0.66 -27.92
N PHE A 113 3.56 -0.60 -26.66
CA PHE A 113 4.41 -0.21 -25.55
C PHE A 113 4.14 -1.08 -24.34
N SER A 114 5.14 -1.17 -23.46
CA SER A 114 4.99 -1.77 -22.15
C SER A 114 5.78 -0.96 -21.14
N THR A 115 5.15 -0.59 -20.03
CA THR A 115 5.80 0.09 -18.91
C THR A 115 5.32 -0.48 -17.59
N ALA A 116 6.18 -0.42 -16.58
CA ALA A 116 5.88 -0.89 -15.23
C ALA A 116 6.01 0.28 -14.28
N ILE A 117 5.01 0.48 -13.45
CA ILE A 117 5.02 1.49 -12.40
C ILE A 117 4.75 0.76 -11.09
N PHE A 118 5.35 1.21 -10.01
CA PHE A 118 5.03 0.70 -8.69
C PHE A 118 4.47 1.80 -7.81
N HIS A 119 3.47 1.42 -7.04
CA HIS A 119 2.76 2.27 -6.11
C HIS A 119 2.85 1.65 -4.72
N CYS A 120 3.21 2.49 -3.76
CA CYS A 120 3.35 2.12 -2.36
C CYS A 120 2.05 2.46 -1.63
N GLY A 121 1.70 1.62 -0.65
CA GLY A 121 0.73 1.99 0.39
C GLY A 121 1.45 2.53 1.63
N GLY A 122 0.73 2.59 2.74
CA GLY A 122 1.29 3.02 4.02
C GLY A 122 2.05 1.92 4.76
N ALA A 123 3.15 2.28 5.44
CA ALA A 123 3.81 1.40 6.39
C ALA A 123 3.01 1.33 7.71
N GLY A 124 3.11 0.22 8.44
CA GLY A 124 2.47 0.12 9.76
C GLY A 124 3.13 1.04 10.79
N ALA A 125 2.34 1.50 11.75
CA ALA A 125 2.85 2.30 12.86
C ALA A 125 3.84 1.50 13.72
N ARG A 126 4.85 2.17 14.25
CA ARG A 126 5.94 1.59 15.03
C ARG A 126 5.72 1.88 16.51
N PRO A 127 6.30 1.07 17.41
CA PRO A 127 6.39 1.45 18.82
C PRO A 127 7.04 2.84 18.92
N GLY A 128 6.29 3.81 19.43
CA GLY A 128 6.77 5.19 19.61
C GLY A 128 6.70 6.10 18.38
N LYS A 129 6.28 5.64 17.18
CA LYS A 129 6.30 6.48 15.95
C LYS A 129 5.21 6.11 14.97
N ASP A 130 4.68 7.11 14.28
CA ASP A 130 3.77 6.89 13.15
C ASP A 130 4.41 6.05 12.04
N GLY A 131 3.55 5.38 11.28
CA GLY A 131 3.90 4.68 10.07
C GLY A 131 4.28 5.68 8.98
N LEU A 132 5.23 5.30 8.13
CA LEU A 132 5.64 6.16 7.03
C LEU A 132 4.58 6.12 5.91
N ASP A 133 4.10 7.29 5.51
CA ASP A 133 3.13 7.45 4.42
C ASP A 133 3.78 7.05 3.08
N VAL A 134 3.03 6.35 2.23
CA VAL A 134 3.40 6.01 0.84
C VAL A 134 4.83 5.47 0.71
N THR A 135 5.22 4.60 1.63
CA THR A 135 6.60 4.11 1.72
C THR A 135 6.69 2.68 1.25
N ALA A 136 7.64 2.42 0.35
CA ALA A 136 7.98 1.05 -0.02
C ALA A 136 8.62 0.38 1.20
N PHE A 137 7.85 -0.44 1.89
CA PHE A 137 8.35 -1.33 2.93
C PHE A 137 7.65 -2.67 2.72
N PRO A 138 8.35 -3.81 2.76
CA PRO A 138 9.77 -4.03 3.10
C PRO A 138 10.76 -3.81 1.93
N SER A 139 10.32 -3.28 0.79
CA SER A 139 11.18 -3.09 -0.40
C SER A 139 12.05 -1.82 -0.29
N GLY A 140 13.28 -1.84 -0.80
CA GLY A 140 14.18 -0.67 -0.79
C GLY A 140 14.03 0.29 -1.97
N VAL A 141 12.83 0.39 -2.57
CA VAL A 141 12.61 1.14 -3.83
C VAL A 141 11.99 2.53 -3.58
N ARG A 142 12.18 3.46 -4.51
CA ARG A 142 11.58 4.81 -4.46
C ARG A 142 10.75 5.07 -5.71
N THR A 143 9.56 5.63 -5.55
CA THR A 143 8.66 5.84 -6.68
C THR A 143 9.28 6.69 -7.79
N ILE A 144 8.93 6.36 -9.03
CA ILE A 144 9.34 7.07 -10.23
C ILE A 144 8.53 8.38 -10.34
N PRO A 145 9.15 9.51 -10.73
CA PRO A 145 8.43 10.73 -11.08
C PRO A 145 7.38 10.49 -12.17
N VAL A 146 6.22 11.14 -12.08
CA VAL A 146 5.15 10.96 -13.07
C VAL A 146 5.60 11.40 -14.47
N GLU A 147 6.29 12.54 -14.55
CA GLU A 147 6.86 13.10 -15.79
C GLU A 147 7.78 12.10 -16.50
N ALA A 148 8.61 11.38 -15.74
CA ALA A 148 9.52 10.39 -16.30
C ALA A 148 8.78 9.20 -16.93
N THR A 149 7.60 8.86 -16.41
CA THR A 149 6.77 7.80 -16.98
C THR A 149 6.03 8.30 -18.22
N GLU A 150 5.42 9.48 -18.16
CA GLU A 150 4.68 10.10 -19.28
C GLU A 150 5.60 10.42 -20.46
N ALA A 151 6.88 10.71 -20.21
CA ALA A 151 7.87 10.96 -21.26
C ALA A 151 8.23 9.71 -22.09
N VAL A 152 8.07 8.50 -21.54
CA VAL A 152 8.52 7.25 -22.17
C VAL A 152 7.38 6.32 -22.58
N ALA A 153 6.16 6.58 -22.13
CA ALA A 153 4.97 5.80 -22.45
C ALA A 153 3.77 6.75 -22.66
N PRO A 154 2.85 6.43 -23.60
CA PRO A 154 1.67 7.26 -23.89
C PRO A 154 0.59 7.07 -22.81
N VAL A 155 0.93 7.39 -21.58
CA VAL A 155 0.08 7.37 -20.40
C VAL A 155 0.01 8.76 -19.79
N LEU A 156 -1.04 9.03 -19.02
CA LEU A 156 -1.25 10.32 -18.38
C LEU A 156 -1.73 10.12 -16.93
N PHE A 157 -1.01 10.72 -15.99
CA PHE A 157 -1.43 10.84 -14.60
C PHE A 157 -2.30 12.08 -14.44
N ARG A 158 -3.55 11.88 -14.04
CA ARG A 158 -4.48 12.98 -13.75
C ARG A 158 -4.44 13.40 -12.29
N ARG A 159 -4.19 12.45 -11.39
CA ARG A 159 -4.21 12.67 -9.94
C ARG A 159 -3.18 11.78 -9.28
N ARG A 160 -2.46 12.34 -8.30
CA ARG A 160 -1.61 11.59 -7.40
C ARG A 160 -1.43 12.34 -6.09
N GLU A 161 -2.00 11.81 -5.02
CA GLU A 161 -2.04 12.47 -3.70
C GLU A 161 -2.15 11.45 -2.58
N PHE A 162 -1.96 11.89 -1.33
CA PHE A 162 -2.26 11.05 -0.18
C PHE A 162 -3.74 10.69 -0.12
N ARG A 163 -4.02 9.48 0.34
CA ARG A 163 -5.38 9.02 0.61
C ARG A 163 -5.72 9.35 2.05
N ASP A 164 -6.39 10.49 2.23
CA ASP A 164 -6.92 10.94 3.51
C ASP A 164 -7.63 9.80 4.28
N GLY A 165 -7.33 9.68 5.57
CA GLY A 165 -7.95 8.71 6.48
C GLY A 165 -7.62 7.24 6.19
N SER A 166 -6.68 6.96 5.27
CA SER A 166 -6.37 5.56 4.93
C SER A 166 -5.48 4.86 5.95
N GLY A 167 -4.71 5.60 6.74
CA GLY A 167 -3.88 5.05 7.81
C GLY A 167 -4.73 4.63 9.01
N GLY A 168 -4.46 3.45 9.57
CA GLY A 168 -5.16 2.96 10.75
C GLY A 168 -4.95 3.88 11.95
N ALA A 169 -6.04 4.23 12.63
CA ALA A 169 -5.97 5.06 13.83
C ALA A 169 -5.26 4.32 14.97
N GLY A 170 -4.48 5.05 15.77
CA GLY A 170 -3.80 4.53 16.94
C GLY A 170 -3.13 5.66 17.71
N GLN A 171 -2.53 5.36 18.86
CA GLN A 171 -1.63 6.32 19.52
C GLN A 171 -0.58 6.83 18.52
N PHE A 172 -0.07 5.88 17.72
CA PHE A 172 0.69 6.14 16.51
C PHE A 172 -0.13 5.71 15.28
N ARG A 173 -0.30 6.64 14.34
CA ARG A 173 -1.09 6.47 13.13
C ARG A 173 -0.36 5.58 12.12
N GLY A 174 -1.08 4.66 11.48
CA GLY A 174 -0.54 3.94 10.32
C GLY A 174 -0.25 4.88 9.15
N GLY A 175 0.74 4.57 8.33
CA GLY A 175 1.04 5.37 7.14
C GLY A 175 -0.17 5.41 6.19
N LEU A 176 -0.35 6.54 5.52
CA LEU A 176 -1.36 6.71 4.48
C LEU A 176 -0.94 5.97 3.21
N GLY A 177 -1.95 5.48 2.49
CA GLY A 177 -1.86 5.20 1.08
C GLY A 177 -1.93 6.48 0.24
N GLN A 178 -2.11 6.28 -1.05
CA GLN A 178 -2.27 7.30 -2.09
C GLN A 178 -3.43 6.96 -3.02
N VAL A 179 -4.04 8.00 -3.57
CA VAL A 179 -4.98 7.93 -4.69
C VAL A 179 -4.23 8.28 -5.97
N ILE A 180 -4.30 7.42 -6.97
CA ILE A 180 -3.67 7.62 -8.28
C ILE A 180 -4.75 7.47 -9.34
N GLU A 181 -4.83 8.43 -10.27
CA GLU A 181 -5.65 8.33 -11.47
C GLU A 181 -4.74 8.30 -12.71
N LEU A 182 -4.81 7.22 -13.48
CA LEU A 182 -3.92 6.94 -14.61
C LEU A 182 -4.73 6.43 -15.81
N GLY A 183 -4.45 6.95 -16.99
CA GLY A 183 -5.08 6.56 -18.25
C GLY A 183 -4.10 6.63 -19.40
N GLY A 184 -4.55 6.33 -20.62
CA GLY A 184 -3.74 6.60 -21.81
C GLY A 184 -3.78 8.08 -22.20
N ALA A 185 -2.67 8.57 -22.74
CA ALA A 185 -2.59 9.92 -23.26
C ALA A 185 -3.48 10.09 -24.50
N ASP A 186 -3.98 11.31 -24.75
CA ASP A 186 -4.77 11.67 -25.93
C ASP A 186 -5.98 10.78 -26.21
N GLY A 187 -6.60 10.24 -25.15
CA GLY A 187 -7.75 9.33 -25.28
C GLY A 187 -7.39 7.93 -25.76
N THR A 188 -6.12 7.55 -25.68
CA THR A 188 -5.65 6.20 -26.03
C THR A 188 -6.15 5.18 -24.99
N PRO A 189 -6.76 4.06 -25.39
CA PRO A 189 -7.05 2.97 -24.46
C PRO A 189 -5.77 2.24 -24.04
N ILE A 190 -5.74 1.79 -22.79
CA ILE A 190 -4.61 1.02 -22.25
C ILE A 190 -5.12 -0.25 -21.55
N ALA A 191 -4.28 -1.27 -21.49
CA ALA A 191 -4.51 -2.43 -20.64
C ALA A 191 -3.50 -2.46 -19.50
N MET A 192 -3.85 -3.16 -18.43
CA MET A 192 -2.94 -3.39 -17.32
C MET A 192 -3.07 -4.78 -16.72
N LEU A 193 -1.94 -5.34 -16.32
CA LEU A 193 -1.90 -6.54 -15.50
C LEU A 193 -1.89 -6.14 -14.03
N CYS A 194 -3.02 -6.35 -13.37
CA CYS A 194 -3.20 -6.10 -11.94
C CYS A 194 -2.79 -7.33 -11.12
N ASN A 195 -2.13 -7.11 -9.99
CA ASN A 195 -1.72 -8.14 -9.03
C ASN A 195 -1.78 -7.59 -7.60
N PHE A 196 -2.86 -6.88 -7.30
CA PHE A 196 -2.99 -6.07 -6.10
C PHE A 196 -3.41 -6.89 -4.88
N GLU A 197 -2.80 -6.61 -3.74
CA GLU A 197 -3.10 -7.20 -2.43
C GLU A 197 -3.63 -6.13 -1.45
N ARG A 198 -4.04 -6.56 -0.25
CA ARG A 198 -4.64 -5.72 0.82
C ARG A 198 -5.99 -5.07 0.47
N ILE A 199 -6.77 -5.72 -0.40
CA ILE A 199 -8.14 -5.31 -0.73
C ILE A 199 -9.13 -5.99 0.21
N SER A 200 -9.19 -7.33 0.19
CA SER A 200 -10.06 -8.09 1.11
C SER A 200 -9.47 -8.24 2.51
N ASN A 201 -8.15 -8.14 2.64
CA ASN A 201 -7.40 -8.34 3.88
C ASN A 201 -6.52 -7.12 4.16
N PRO A 202 -7.07 -6.00 4.67
CA PRO A 202 -6.30 -4.80 4.96
C PRO A 202 -5.22 -5.03 6.02
N ALA A 203 -4.30 -4.06 6.14
CA ALA A 203 -3.28 -4.06 7.17
C ALA A 203 -3.94 -4.01 8.57
N ARG A 204 -3.50 -4.89 9.47
CA ARG A 204 -4.04 -4.96 10.84
C ARG A 204 -3.28 -4.02 11.77
N GLY A 205 -4.02 -3.31 12.61
CA GLY A 205 -3.44 -2.55 13.72
C GLY A 205 -2.93 -3.46 14.83
N ARG A 206 -2.26 -2.86 15.82
CA ARG A 206 -1.66 -3.56 16.96
C ARG A 206 -1.88 -2.81 18.26
N ASP A 207 -1.95 -3.55 19.37
CA ASP A 207 -2.04 -3.02 20.73
C ASP A 207 -3.15 -1.98 20.94
N GLY A 208 -4.31 -2.23 20.33
CA GLY A 208 -5.48 -1.34 20.36
C GLY A 208 -5.60 -0.37 19.18
N GLY A 209 -4.63 -0.37 18.26
CA GLY A 209 -4.71 0.36 17.00
C GLY A 209 -5.67 -0.31 16.01
N SER A 210 -6.33 0.52 15.21
CA SER A 210 -7.24 0.13 14.13
C SER A 210 -6.47 -0.35 12.88
N GLY A 211 -7.15 -1.17 12.06
CA GLY A 211 -6.63 -1.55 10.75
C GLY A 211 -6.57 -0.36 9.78
N GLY A 212 -5.66 -0.42 8.81
CA GLY A 212 -5.62 0.53 7.71
C GLY A 212 -6.78 0.33 6.73
N ALA A 213 -7.10 1.36 5.96
CA ALA A 213 -8.13 1.25 4.93
C ALA A 213 -7.71 0.25 3.84
N PRO A 214 -8.64 -0.60 3.35
CA PRO A 214 -8.36 -1.53 2.28
C PRO A 214 -8.06 -0.79 0.98
N GLY A 215 -7.28 -1.42 0.11
CA GLY A 215 -7.09 -0.93 -1.25
C GLY A 215 -8.38 -1.04 -2.08
N ARG A 216 -8.53 -0.17 -3.08
CA ARG A 216 -9.65 -0.19 -4.02
C ARG A 216 -9.19 0.16 -5.43
N VAL A 217 -9.88 -0.42 -6.41
CA VAL A 217 -9.56 -0.31 -7.83
C VAL A 217 -10.86 -0.12 -8.60
N THR A 218 -10.98 1.00 -9.30
CA THR A 218 -12.18 1.33 -10.10
C THR A 218 -11.78 2.12 -11.33
N LEU A 219 -12.63 2.21 -12.34
CA LEU A 219 -12.54 3.31 -13.30
C LEU A 219 -13.11 4.59 -12.68
N VAL A 220 -12.65 5.74 -13.15
CA VAL A 220 -13.16 7.06 -12.71
C VAL A 220 -14.62 7.25 -13.14
N SER A 221 -15.03 6.64 -14.25
CA SER A 221 -16.44 6.49 -14.65
C SER A 221 -17.31 5.74 -13.62
N GLY A 222 -16.71 5.08 -12.62
CA GLY A 222 -17.39 4.36 -11.56
C GLY A 222 -17.53 2.86 -11.81
N LYS A 223 -17.16 2.36 -13.00
CA LYS A 223 -17.17 0.92 -13.30
C LYS A 223 -16.13 0.19 -12.42
N PRO A 224 -16.53 -0.84 -11.65
CA PRO A 224 -15.59 -1.67 -10.91
C PRO A 224 -14.68 -2.44 -11.87
N ILE A 225 -13.41 -2.63 -11.48
CA ILE A 225 -12.49 -3.49 -12.21
C ILE A 225 -11.85 -4.51 -11.26
N GLY A 226 -11.43 -5.65 -11.82
CA GLY A 226 -10.82 -6.71 -11.05
C GLY A 226 -9.45 -6.28 -10.51
N PRO A 227 -9.11 -6.59 -9.25
CA PRO A 227 -7.81 -6.23 -8.69
C PRO A 227 -6.66 -7.16 -9.13
N LYS A 228 -6.99 -8.22 -9.86
CA LYS A 228 -6.04 -9.21 -10.37
C LYS A 228 -6.34 -9.51 -11.84
N GLY A 229 -5.33 -9.94 -12.58
CA GLY A 229 -5.45 -10.28 -14.00
C GLY A 229 -5.38 -9.06 -14.92
N ARG A 230 -5.60 -9.30 -16.21
CA ARG A 230 -5.59 -8.24 -17.24
C ARG A 230 -6.90 -7.45 -17.17
N GLN A 231 -6.79 -6.13 -17.06
CA GLN A 231 -7.89 -5.17 -17.01
C GLN A 231 -7.68 -4.13 -18.11
N SER A 232 -8.75 -3.68 -18.75
CA SER A 232 -8.68 -2.67 -19.82
C SER A 232 -9.30 -1.35 -19.36
N VAL A 233 -8.66 -0.24 -19.71
CA VAL A 233 -9.10 1.13 -19.45
C VAL A 233 -9.49 1.74 -20.79
N PRO A 234 -10.77 2.09 -20.98
CA PRO A 234 -11.24 2.74 -22.20
C PRO A 234 -10.53 4.07 -22.47
N GLY A 235 -10.43 4.44 -23.74
CA GLY A 235 -9.90 5.73 -24.15
C GLY A 235 -10.67 6.90 -23.52
N GLY A 236 -9.95 7.81 -22.88
CA GLY A 236 -10.54 8.97 -22.19
C GLY A 236 -11.06 8.69 -20.77
N ASP A 237 -11.08 7.44 -20.33
CA ASP A 237 -11.29 7.08 -18.93
C ASP A 237 -9.94 6.88 -18.21
N PHE A 238 -9.99 6.80 -16.88
CA PHE A 238 -8.83 6.64 -16.03
C PHE A 238 -9.10 5.52 -15.04
N ILE A 239 -8.10 4.67 -14.80
CA ILE A 239 -8.14 3.84 -13.61
C ILE A 239 -7.87 4.72 -12.38
N ARG A 240 -8.64 4.51 -11.32
CA ARG A 240 -8.38 5.00 -9.98
C ARG A 240 -7.84 3.85 -9.11
N LEU A 241 -6.60 4.01 -8.67
CA LEU A 241 -5.94 3.15 -7.70
C LEU A 241 -5.97 3.84 -6.34
N GLU A 242 -6.71 3.29 -5.39
CA GLU A 242 -6.68 3.69 -4.00
C GLU A 242 -5.83 2.66 -3.25
N THR A 243 -4.58 2.99 -2.98
CA THR A 243 -3.67 2.04 -2.30
C THR A 243 -4.04 1.88 -0.82
N PRO A 244 -3.74 0.70 -0.23
CA PRO A 244 -3.99 0.43 1.18
C PRO A 244 -3.16 1.32 2.12
N GLY A 245 -3.71 1.65 3.29
CA GLY A 245 -2.95 2.22 4.40
C GLY A 245 -2.32 1.17 5.30
N GLY A 246 -1.43 1.61 6.19
CA GLY A 246 -0.84 0.78 7.24
C GLY A 246 -1.75 0.70 8.48
N GLY A 247 -1.54 -0.32 9.33
CA GLY A 247 -2.23 -0.44 10.61
C GLY A 247 -1.71 0.56 11.65
N GLY A 248 -2.59 1.03 12.54
CA GLY A 248 -2.24 1.87 13.68
C GLY A 248 -1.65 1.07 14.84
N PHE A 249 -1.01 1.75 15.78
CA PHE A 249 -0.40 1.15 16.98
C PHE A 249 -0.87 1.89 18.24
N GLY A 250 -1.27 1.14 19.26
CA GLY A 250 -1.75 1.72 20.51
C GLY A 250 -3.18 2.27 20.39
N LYS A 251 -3.81 2.59 21.53
CA LYS A 251 -5.16 3.14 21.53
C LYS A 251 -5.22 4.55 20.90
N PRO A 252 -6.15 4.83 19.98
CA PRO A 252 -6.29 6.14 19.35
C PRO A 252 -6.49 7.31 20.32
N ASP A 253 -7.25 7.12 21.39
CA ASP A 253 -7.50 8.13 22.43
C ASP A 253 -6.25 8.49 23.27
N ALA A 254 -5.21 7.67 23.20
CA ALA A 254 -3.90 7.96 23.80
C ALA A 254 -3.01 8.84 22.91
N ARG A 255 -3.40 9.13 21.66
CA ARG A 255 -2.65 10.04 20.78
C ARG A 255 -2.68 11.46 21.34
N ASN A 256 -1.58 12.18 21.18
CA ASN A 256 -1.49 13.59 21.58
C ASN A 256 -2.48 14.45 20.76
N PRO A 257 -3.44 15.16 21.37
CA PRO A 257 -4.44 15.95 20.64
C PRO A 257 -3.85 16.95 19.64
N GLU A 258 -2.72 17.56 19.98
CA GLU A 258 -2.01 18.51 19.12
C GLU A 258 -1.47 17.84 17.86
N GLN A 259 -1.06 16.57 17.94
CA GLN A 259 -0.67 15.79 16.76
C GLN A 259 -1.88 15.47 15.88
N VAL A 260 -3.05 15.23 16.49
CA VAL A 260 -4.30 14.99 15.74
C VAL A 260 -4.74 16.27 15.03
N ALA A 261 -4.66 17.43 15.68
CA ALA A 261 -4.95 18.71 15.04
C ALA A 261 -3.99 19.01 13.88
N ALA A 262 -2.70 18.67 14.03
CA ALA A 262 -1.72 18.77 12.95
C ALA A 262 -2.06 17.81 11.78
N ASP A 263 -2.42 16.55 12.06
CA ASP A 263 -2.86 15.59 11.04
C ASP A 263 -4.08 16.14 10.26
N VAL A 264 -5.01 16.84 10.91
CA VAL A 264 -6.15 17.51 10.25
C VAL A 264 -5.70 18.70 9.40
N ALA A 265 -4.83 19.56 9.93
CA ALA A 265 -4.32 20.72 9.23
C ALA A 265 -3.53 20.33 7.96
N ASP A 266 -2.80 19.21 8.01
CA ASP A 266 -2.05 18.64 6.90
C ASP A 266 -2.93 17.83 5.93
N GLY A 267 -4.23 17.68 6.20
CA GLY A 267 -5.17 16.94 5.37
C GLY A 267 -4.94 15.42 5.35
N LEU A 268 -4.32 14.88 6.40
CA LEU A 268 -4.01 13.46 6.55
C LEU A 268 -5.20 12.67 7.11
N ILE A 269 -6.02 13.34 7.93
CA ILE A 269 -7.32 12.86 8.45
C ILE A 269 -8.34 14.00 8.37
N SER A 270 -9.63 13.68 8.28
CA SER A 270 -10.69 14.67 8.40
C SER A 270 -10.98 15.08 9.86
N ARG A 271 -11.69 16.20 10.07
CA ARG A 271 -12.16 16.63 11.40
C ARG A 271 -13.11 15.61 12.04
N GLU A 272 -13.95 14.99 11.21
CA GLU A 272 -14.88 13.95 11.64
C GLU A 272 -14.10 12.73 12.12
N ALA A 273 -13.06 12.32 11.37
CA ALA A 273 -12.18 11.23 11.78
C ALA A 273 -11.41 11.55 13.08
N ALA A 274 -10.98 12.80 13.29
CA ALA A 274 -10.38 13.25 14.54
C ALA A 274 -11.32 13.04 15.75
N ALA A 275 -12.59 13.43 15.60
CA ALA A 275 -13.59 13.28 16.66
C ALA A 275 -13.98 11.82 16.91
N ASP A 276 -14.22 11.06 15.84
CA ASP A 276 -14.73 9.70 15.92
C ASP A 276 -13.66 8.71 16.37
N SER A 277 -12.46 8.80 15.81
CA SER A 277 -11.39 7.83 16.07
C SER A 277 -10.52 8.22 17.25
N TYR A 278 -10.11 9.48 17.36
CA TYR A 278 -9.12 9.94 18.36
C TYR A 278 -9.74 10.66 19.55
N ARG A 279 -11.06 10.90 19.51
CA ARG A 279 -11.79 11.70 20.51
C ARG A 279 -11.22 13.11 20.65
N VAL A 280 -10.81 13.71 19.53
CA VAL A 280 -10.25 15.07 19.48
C VAL A 280 -11.14 15.96 18.64
N ALA A 281 -11.54 17.10 19.19
CA ALA A 281 -12.29 18.11 18.48
C ALA A 281 -11.33 19.13 17.86
N VAL A 282 -11.49 19.37 16.57
CA VAL A 282 -10.74 20.38 15.81
C VAL A 282 -11.74 21.37 15.23
N THR A 283 -11.47 22.65 15.39
CA THR A 283 -12.33 23.74 14.93
C THR A 283 -12.31 23.87 13.40
N ALA A 284 -13.17 24.75 12.86
CA ALA A 284 -13.26 24.96 11.42
C ALA A 284 -11.95 25.51 10.80
N ASP A 285 -11.18 26.29 11.56
CA ASP A 285 -9.88 26.86 11.22
C ASP A 285 -8.70 25.90 11.43
N GLY A 286 -8.94 24.65 11.85
CA GLY A 286 -7.91 23.63 12.01
C GLY A 286 -7.17 23.69 13.35
N THR A 287 -7.70 24.42 14.33
CA THR A 287 -7.09 24.54 15.66
C THR A 287 -7.74 23.56 16.65
N LEU A 288 -6.98 23.15 17.67
CA LEU A 288 -7.46 22.21 18.70
C LEU A 288 -8.52 22.88 19.59
N ASP A 289 -9.66 22.23 19.77
CA ASP A 289 -10.64 22.61 20.80
C ASP A 289 -10.42 21.76 22.06
N ASP A 290 -9.64 22.29 23.00
CA ASP A 290 -9.29 21.62 24.26
C ASP A 290 -10.52 21.24 25.09
N ALA A 291 -11.50 22.14 25.17
CA ALA A 291 -12.68 21.95 26.00
C ALA A 291 -13.59 20.85 25.43
N ALA A 292 -13.78 20.83 24.12
CA ALA A 292 -14.54 19.77 23.46
C ALA A 292 -13.78 18.43 23.45
N THR A 293 -12.46 18.45 23.24
CA THR A 293 -11.61 17.26 23.33
C THR A 293 -11.66 16.61 24.72
N ALA A 294 -11.58 17.42 25.79
CA ALA A 294 -11.71 16.92 27.16
C ALA A 294 -13.07 16.25 27.40
N ARG A 295 -14.16 16.79 26.83
CA ARG A 295 -15.50 16.17 26.91
C ARG A 295 -15.58 14.85 26.14
N LEU A 296 -14.98 14.78 24.95
CA LEU A 296 -14.97 13.58 24.11
C LEU A 296 -14.17 12.43 24.74
N ARG A 297 -13.10 12.71 25.48
CA ARG A 297 -12.25 11.71 26.16
C ARG A 297 -12.72 11.32 27.56
N ALA A 298 -13.72 11.99 28.11
CA ALA A 298 -14.28 11.67 29.43
C ALA A 298 -15.30 10.51 29.42
N ILE A 299 -15.59 9.96 28.24
CA ILE A 299 -16.56 8.88 27.97
C ILE A 299 -15.80 7.60 27.60
#